data_AF-A0AAJ0HEP5-F1
#
_entry.id   AF-A0AAJ0HEP5-F1
#
_cell.length_a   1.000
_cell.length_b   1.000
_cell.length_c   1.000
_cell.angle_alpha   90.00
_cell.angle_beta   90.00
_cell.angle_gamma   90.00
#
_symmetry.space_group_name_H-M   'P 1'
#
loop_
_entity.id
_entity.type
_entity.pdbx_description
1 polymer ?
#
loop_
_entity_poly.entity_id
_entity_poly.type
_entity_poly.pdbx_seq_one_letter_code
_entity_poly.pdbx_strand_id
1 'polypeptide(L)'
;MSFFLNLPTETLCLIVTYLDPVSLISLSQTSRAFRSLISPDRSHFIQRLLALELLPEFGGIVPRFRSRDNNLAPPWEDAVWTTNKYACAGCMRFLSHMMFDNHSILRLGLRKPPPDSYEANKLTDWEPLELRNKPVHFRRVGARAIEERKAWGELQLHYRWAAEGIYPAQWGSPPGSPGTHERNPFERADQDLLDAEAEVAEQPLCGIARHKRLCNNCRMLRGLFLRPTSSHYANGHHDIPIVKSRRLRCPDTISRCFPGLFDPLPDDQLPRLFKVDRESGKDSLFTLYTTPCASCFVWQEIAGFRRFPSTSDWTPEHSQALPEHDGPWSGWCNHCILHKIGREELAHRLRCKATILAKQCLRHIECRLEFGWRFLLEDFYDKDGGSLGKLHPSAARDILGGLGFRVNNRLGNNVKFDRTSMPDLLRRVRRFRKFLDNEAGPSVRENMMQSWFRMWAEDYELNVACFFRQLDILEKLSDKDFLVDFVIQKAPYHVSLPQPSMAANHDDEAGLKRIMARRTMPD
;
A
#
# COMPACT_ATOMS: atom_id res chain seq x y z
N MET A 1 14.73 23.33 46.99
CA MET A 1 14.54 21.92 46.61
C MET A 1 14.89 20.94 47.75
N SER A 2 14.46 21.17 49.01
CA SER A 2 14.75 20.25 50.13
C SER A 2 13.54 19.41 50.59
N PHE A 3 12.33 19.67 50.06
CA PHE A 3 11.10 19.03 50.55
C PHE A 3 11.06 17.50 50.32
N PHE A 4 11.57 17.02 49.18
CA PHE A 4 11.55 15.59 48.84
C PHE A 4 12.62 14.74 49.54
N LEU A 5 13.64 15.36 50.15
CA LEU A 5 14.69 14.61 50.87
C LEU A 5 14.23 14.14 52.25
N ASN A 6 13.12 14.68 52.77
CA ASN A 6 12.59 14.38 54.10
C ASN A 6 11.32 13.52 54.07
N LEU A 7 10.85 13.09 52.90
CA LEU A 7 9.69 12.19 52.81
C LEU A 7 10.12 10.75 53.10
N PRO A 8 9.33 9.98 53.88
CA PRO A 8 9.55 8.55 54.05
C PRO A 8 9.56 7.82 52.69
N THR A 9 10.38 6.78 52.57
CA THR A 9 10.51 5.96 51.35
C THR A 9 9.15 5.44 50.87
N GLU A 10 8.26 5.09 51.79
CA GLU A 10 6.90 4.63 51.50
C GLU A 10 6.08 5.70 50.78
N THR A 11 6.23 6.97 51.17
CA THR A 11 5.55 8.10 50.52
C THR A 11 6.13 8.33 49.12
N LEU A 12 7.45 8.22 48.97
CA LEU A 12 8.10 8.33 47.67
C LEU A 12 7.68 7.19 46.73
N CYS A 13 7.57 5.96 47.25
CA CYS A 13 7.04 4.82 46.51
C CYS A 13 5.60 5.06 46.05
N LEU A 14 4.73 5.59 46.92
CA LEU A 14 3.36 5.94 46.55
C LEU A 14 3.34 6.99 45.44
N ILE A 15 4.13 8.06 45.55
CA ILE A 15 4.24 9.09 44.51
C ILE A 15 4.61 8.45 43.15
N VAL A 16 5.62 7.57 43.13
CA VAL A 16 6.08 6.91 41.90
C VAL A 16 4.97 6.13 41.19
N THR A 17 4.05 5.49 41.93
CA THR A 17 2.95 4.72 41.32
C THR A 17 1.92 5.58 40.58
N TYR A 18 1.85 6.88 40.85
CA TYR A 18 0.94 7.83 40.20
C TYR A 18 1.58 8.63 39.07
N LEU A 19 2.88 8.44 38.80
CA LEU A 19 3.56 9.12 37.71
C LEU A 19 3.31 8.39 36.40
N ASP A 20 3.14 9.14 35.31
CA ASP A 20 3.26 8.62 33.96
C ASP A 20 4.76 8.38 33.60
N PRO A 21 5.09 7.67 32.50
CA PRO A 21 6.47 7.31 32.21
C PRO A 21 7.36 8.51 31.90
N VAL A 22 6.79 9.62 31.40
CA VAL A 22 7.51 10.85 31.11
C VAL A 22 7.86 11.56 32.42
N SER A 23 6.90 11.71 33.32
CA SER A 23 7.11 12.31 34.64
C SER A 23 8.07 11.48 35.50
N LEU A 24 7.98 10.14 35.48
CA LEU A 24 8.87 9.24 36.22
C LEU A 24 10.33 9.47 35.86
N ILE A 25 10.67 9.49 34.57
CA ILE A 25 12.04 9.75 34.13
C ILE A 25 12.45 11.20 34.44
N SER A 26 11.56 12.18 34.20
CA SER A 26 11.88 13.60 34.45
C SER A 26 12.19 13.84 35.94
N LEU A 27 11.48 13.19 36.85
CA LEU A 27 11.74 13.25 38.30
C LEU A 27 13.05 12.54 38.68
N SER A 28 13.34 11.37 38.11
CA SER A 28 14.63 10.70 38.31
C SER A 28 15.83 11.53 37.79
N GLN A 29 15.61 12.36 36.76
CA GLN A 29 16.65 13.24 36.22
C GLN A 29 16.84 14.50 37.07
N THR A 30 15.79 15.01 37.70
CA THR A 30 15.83 16.26 38.47
C THR A 30 16.08 16.08 39.97
N SER A 31 15.91 14.87 40.52
CA SER A 31 16.11 14.59 41.96
C SER A 31 16.99 13.37 42.20
N ARG A 32 18.03 13.51 43.04
CA ARG A 32 18.91 12.38 43.42
C ARG A 32 18.17 11.30 44.22
N ALA A 33 17.24 11.70 45.09
CA ALA A 33 16.45 10.76 45.90
C ALA A 33 15.57 9.88 44.99
N PHE A 34 14.83 10.50 44.07
CA PHE A 34 14.03 9.75 43.09
C PHE A 34 14.90 8.97 42.12
N ARG A 35 16.08 9.47 41.73
CA ARG A 35 17.02 8.68 40.91
C ARG A 35 17.45 7.39 41.60
N SER A 36 17.80 7.49 42.88
CA SER A 36 18.22 6.33 43.67
C SER A 36 17.07 5.35 43.88
N LEU A 37 15.85 5.86 44.11
CA LEU A 37 14.67 5.02 44.32
C LEU A 37 14.22 4.32 43.04
N ILE A 38 14.10 5.07 41.95
CA ILE A 38 13.59 4.56 40.66
C ILE A 38 14.64 3.67 39.98
N SER A 39 15.92 4.05 40.06
CA SER A 39 17.04 3.37 39.38
C SER A 39 16.71 3.07 37.91
N PRO A 40 16.49 4.11 37.07
CA PRO A 40 15.90 3.95 35.75
C PRO A 40 16.79 3.10 34.84
N ASP A 41 16.22 1.99 34.36
CA ASP A 41 16.84 1.12 33.37
C ASP A 41 16.34 1.42 31.94
N ARG A 42 16.84 0.63 30.99
CA ARG A 42 16.46 0.75 29.58
C ARG A 42 14.95 0.60 29.32
N SER A 43 14.25 -0.22 30.10
CA SER A 43 12.82 -0.45 29.95
C SER A 43 12.02 0.81 30.29
N HIS A 44 12.42 1.54 31.34
CA HIS A 44 11.82 2.82 31.72
C HIS A 44 12.00 3.88 30.63
N PHE A 45 13.20 3.96 30.03
CA PHE A 45 13.41 4.87 28.89
C PHE A 45 12.58 4.51 27.67
N ILE A 46 12.33 3.22 27.42
CA ILE A 46 11.42 2.78 26.35
C ILE A 46 10.00 3.21 26.66
N GLN A 47 9.50 2.98 27.88
CA GLN A 47 8.16 3.40 28.27
C GLN A 47 7.97 4.90 28.09
N ARG A 48 8.95 5.73 28.52
CA ARG A 48 8.95 7.17 28.24
C ARG A 48 8.87 7.48 26.75
N LEU A 49 9.69 6.82 25.93
CA LEU A 49 9.70 7.04 24.48
C LEU A 49 8.35 6.68 23.85
N LEU A 50 7.71 5.59 24.30
CA LEU A 50 6.40 5.15 23.84
C LEU A 50 5.24 6.05 24.32
N ALA A 51 5.36 6.63 25.52
CA ALA A 51 4.41 7.62 26.03
C ALA A 51 4.50 8.92 25.22
N LEU A 52 5.71 9.42 24.99
CA LEU A 52 5.95 10.58 24.12
C LEU A 52 5.45 10.34 22.68
N GLU A 53 5.52 9.10 22.16
CA GLU A 53 4.98 8.75 20.83
C GLU A 53 3.46 8.99 20.68
N LEU A 54 2.72 9.05 21.78
CA LEU A 54 1.28 9.27 21.76
C LEU A 54 0.90 10.75 21.80
N LEU A 55 1.85 11.61 22.15
CA LEU A 55 1.65 13.04 22.15
C LEU A 55 1.72 13.58 20.71
N PRO A 56 0.73 14.36 20.24
CA PRO A 56 0.68 14.87 18.88
C PRO A 56 1.94 15.63 18.45
N GLU A 57 2.60 16.34 19.37
CA GLU A 57 3.79 17.15 19.08
C GLU A 57 5.01 16.29 18.70
N PHE A 58 5.09 15.08 19.24
CA PHE A 58 6.25 14.20 19.05
C PHE A 58 5.95 13.05 18.09
N GLY A 59 4.81 12.40 18.26
CA GLY A 59 4.40 11.23 17.48
C GLY A 59 3.51 11.55 16.29
N GLY A 60 2.83 12.69 16.27
CA GLY A 60 1.80 12.99 15.26
C GLY A 60 0.54 12.16 15.47
N ILE A 61 -0.12 11.79 14.37
CA ILE A 61 -1.43 11.14 14.40
C ILE A 61 -1.42 9.72 15.02
N VAL A 62 -2.57 9.31 15.55
CA VAL A 62 -2.90 7.92 15.88
C VAL A 62 -3.85 7.39 14.80
N PRO A 63 -3.35 6.62 13.81
CA PRO A 63 -4.19 6.15 12.72
C PRO A 63 -5.16 5.07 13.19
N ARG A 64 -6.40 5.12 12.71
CA ARG A 64 -7.40 4.08 12.91
C ARG A 64 -7.29 3.06 11.78
N PHE A 65 -6.92 1.84 12.12
CA PHE A 65 -6.79 0.74 11.17
C PHE A 65 -7.88 -0.30 11.41
N ARG A 66 -8.72 -0.50 10.40
CA ARG A 66 -9.77 -1.52 10.40
C ARG A 66 -9.22 -2.78 9.72
N SER A 67 -9.10 -3.85 10.49
CA SER A 67 -8.41 -5.06 10.04
C SER A 67 -9.20 -5.88 9.01
N ARG A 68 -10.55 -5.80 9.05
CA ARG A 68 -11.48 -6.54 8.17
C ARG A 68 -11.33 -6.22 6.69
N ASP A 69 -11.29 -4.93 6.37
CA ASP A 69 -11.25 -4.38 5.01
C ASP A 69 -9.90 -3.70 4.69
N ASN A 70 -8.95 -3.77 5.63
CA ASN A 70 -7.68 -3.04 5.57
C ASN A 70 -7.83 -1.51 5.43
N ASN A 71 -8.98 -0.96 5.81
CA ASN A 71 -9.21 0.48 5.73
C ASN A 71 -8.37 1.22 6.78
N LEU A 72 -7.80 2.35 6.39
CA LEU A 72 -6.92 3.15 7.22
C LEU A 72 -7.38 4.60 7.17
N ALA A 73 -7.68 5.16 8.34
CA ALA A 73 -8.08 6.55 8.49
C ALA A 73 -7.06 7.30 9.37
N PRO A 74 -6.42 8.37 8.87
CA PRO A 74 -6.47 8.87 7.49
C PRO A 74 -5.70 7.96 6.50
N PRO A 75 -6.04 7.99 5.19
CA PRO A 75 -5.34 7.19 4.19
C PRO A 75 -3.87 7.60 4.07
N TRP A 76 -3.01 6.69 3.58
CA TRP A 76 -1.55 6.92 3.46
C TRP A 76 -1.15 8.13 2.61
N GLU A 77 -2.05 8.58 1.75
CA GLU A 77 -1.86 9.71 0.84
C GLU A 77 -2.04 11.06 1.55
N ASP A 78 -2.63 11.06 2.75
CA ASP A 78 -2.84 12.27 3.53
C ASP A 78 -1.51 12.88 4.00
N ALA A 79 -1.39 14.20 3.86
CA ALA A 79 -0.21 14.96 4.25
C ALA A 79 0.16 14.79 5.73
N VAL A 80 -0.79 14.45 6.61
CA VAL A 80 -0.51 14.21 8.04
C VAL A 80 0.43 13.03 8.29
N TRP A 81 0.61 12.12 7.34
CA TRP A 81 1.59 11.03 7.46
C TRP A 81 3.03 11.50 7.39
N THR A 82 3.29 12.66 6.78
CA THR A 82 4.64 13.22 6.66
C THR A 82 5.27 13.55 8.02
N THR A 83 4.44 13.95 9.00
CA THR A 83 4.87 14.27 10.36
C THR A 83 4.67 13.12 11.34
N ASN A 84 4.00 12.04 10.92
CA ASN A 84 3.71 10.89 11.77
C ASN A 84 4.99 10.07 12.05
N LYS A 85 5.31 9.94 13.34
CA LYS A 85 6.52 9.28 13.82
C LYS A 85 6.19 8.10 14.74
N TYR A 86 7.08 7.13 14.72
CA TYR A 86 7.02 5.91 15.50
C TYR A 86 8.31 5.77 16.30
N ALA A 87 8.20 5.37 17.55
CA ALA A 87 9.32 5.13 18.44
C ALA A 87 10.02 3.80 18.09
N CYS A 88 11.33 3.83 17.85
CA CYS A 88 12.13 2.63 17.72
C CYS A 88 12.73 2.23 19.07
N ALA A 89 12.35 1.07 19.59
CA ALA A 89 12.91 0.53 20.83
C ALA A 89 14.34 -0.02 20.63
N GLY A 90 14.91 0.04 19.43
CA GLY A 90 16.31 -0.32 19.15
C GLY A 90 17.23 0.87 19.36
N CYS A 91 17.11 1.89 18.50
CA CYS A 91 17.93 3.09 18.50
C CYS A 91 17.41 4.23 19.38
N MET A 92 16.26 4.05 20.06
CA MET A 92 15.67 5.04 20.98
C MET A 92 15.32 6.38 20.32
N ARG A 93 14.91 6.37 19.05
CA ARG A 93 14.54 7.56 18.26
C ARG A 93 13.10 7.52 17.78
N PHE A 94 12.53 8.70 17.57
CA PHE A 94 11.33 8.89 16.74
C PHE A 94 11.74 8.93 15.27
N LEU A 95 11.16 8.06 14.47
CA LEU A 95 11.43 7.94 13.05
C LEU A 95 10.12 7.97 12.27
N SER A 96 10.16 8.45 11.04
CA SER A 96 9.00 8.37 10.13
C SER A 96 8.50 6.94 10.02
N HIS A 97 7.20 6.75 9.81
CA HIS A 97 6.60 5.44 9.54
C HIS A 97 7.33 4.68 8.41
N MET A 98 7.86 5.41 7.44
CA MET A 98 8.66 4.91 6.32
C MET A 98 9.98 4.21 6.72
N MET A 99 10.46 4.42 7.96
CA MET A 99 11.59 3.70 8.53
C MET A 99 11.19 2.36 9.17
N PHE A 100 9.93 1.96 9.08
CA PHE A 100 9.42 0.70 9.60
C PHE A 100 8.76 -0.11 8.49
N ASP A 101 8.51 -1.37 8.77
CA ASP A 101 7.59 -2.18 7.99
C ASP A 101 6.17 -1.70 8.32
N ASN A 102 5.53 -1.00 7.38
CA ASN A 102 4.21 -0.41 7.60
C ASN A 102 3.13 -1.46 7.88
N HIS A 103 3.29 -2.70 7.40
CA HIS A 103 2.38 -3.78 7.78
C HIS A 103 2.59 -4.20 9.24
N SER A 104 3.84 -4.25 9.68
CA SER A 104 4.16 -4.59 11.06
C SER A 104 3.67 -3.53 12.05
N ILE A 105 3.85 -2.24 11.76
CA ILE A 105 3.39 -1.16 12.67
C ILE A 105 1.86 -1.00 12.70
N LEU A 106 1.13 -1.61 11.77
CA LEU A 106 -0.35 -1.66 11.81
C LEU A 106 -0.89 -2.91 12.50
N ARG A 107 -0.03 -3.89 12.84
CA ARG A 107 -0.46 -5.06 13.62
C ARG A 107 -0.92 -4.60 15.00
N LEU A 108 -1.98 -5.23 15.49
CA LEU A 108 -2.66 -4.88 16.74
C LEU A 108 -1.69 -4.60 17.91
N GLY A 109 -0.73 -5.49 18.16
CA GLY A 109 0.22 -5.30 19.27
C GLY A 109 1.29 -4.22 19.04
N LEU A 110 1.56 -3.80 17.81
CA LEU A 110 2.65 -2.88 17.46
C LEU A 110 2.16 -1.49 17.03
N ARG A 111 0.87 -1.34 16.73
CA ARG A 111 0.25 -0.07 16.34
C ARG A 111 0.11 0.88 17.52
N LYS A 112 -0.06 2.17 17.22
CA LYS A 112 -0.36 3.16 18.25
C LYS A 112 -1.75 2.85 18.85
N PRO A 113 -1.88 2.74 20.18
CA PRO A 113 -3.17 2.61 20.82
C PRO A 113 -4.07 3.82 20.56
N PRO A 114 -5.39 3.62 20.39
CA PRO A 114 -6.38 4.70 20.47
C PRO A 114 -6.25 5.48 21.79
N PRO A 115 -6.54 6.79 21.81
CA PRO A 115 -6.42 7.63 23.01
C PRO A 115 -7.16 7.08 24.24
N ASP A 116 -8.30 6.45 24.04
CA ASP A 116 -9.14 5.93 25.13
C ASP A 116 -8.72 4.52 25.60
N SER A 117 -7.67 3.94 25.01
CA SER A 117 -7.25 2.58 25.36
C SER A 117 -6.41 2.53 26.63
N TYR A 118 -6.37 1.36 27.28
CA TYR A 118 -5.53 1.14 28.47
C TYR A 118 -4.06 1.46 28.21
N GLU A 119 -3.51 1.02 27.07
CA GLU A 119 -2.10 1.26 26.72
C GLU A 119 -1.79 2.72 26.38
N ALA A 120 -2.80 3.54 26.08
CA ALA A 120 -2.62 4.99 25.92
C ALA A 120 -2.61 5.73 27.26
N ASN A 121 -3.40 5.26 28.23
CA ASN A 121 -3.57 5.88 29.54
C ASN A 121 -2.75 5.22 30.67
N LYS A 122 -1.86 4.30 30.31
CA LYS A 122 -1.04 3.55 31.26
C LYS A 122 -0.07 4.49 31.98
N LEU A 123 -0.10 4.47 33.32
CA LEU A 123 0.78 5.29 34.15
C LEU A 123 2.20 4.72 34.13
N THR A 124 2.51 3.65 34.84
CA THR A 124 3.84 3.00 34.77
C THR A 124 3.73 1.50 35.02
N ASP A 125 4.79 0.74 34.73
CA ASP A 125 4.87 -0.70 35.08
C ASP A 125 5.01 -0.96 36.60
N TRP A 126 5.06 0.12 37.41
CA TRP A 126 5.13 0.12 38.88
C TRP A 126 3.75 0.02 39.55
N GLU A 127 2.66 -0.14 38.79
CA GLU A 127 1.32 -0.40 39.33
C GLU A 127 1.30 -1.60 40.31
N PRO A 128 0.49 -1.53 41.40
CA PRO A 128 0.28 -2.66 42.31
C PRO A 128 -0.17 -3.93 41.57
N LEU A 129 0.34 -5.09 42.01
CA LEU A 129 0.14 -6.42 41.39
C LEU A 129 -1.34 -6.81 41.17
N GLU A 130 -2.28 -6.22 41.90
CA GLU A 130 -3.72 -6.49 41.77
C GLU A 130 -4.32 -5.99 40.45
N LEU A 131 -3.75 -4.93 39.83
CA LEU A 131 -4.13 -4.44 38.49
C LEU A 131 -3.42 -5.21 37.35
N ARG A 132 -2.31 -5.89 37.67
CA ARG A 132 -1.50 -6.71 36.75
C ARG A 132 -2.17 -8.00 36.30
N ASN A 133 -3.36 -8.34 36.81
CA ASN A 133 -4.13 -9.54 36.43
C ASN A 133 -5.12 -9.30 35.27
N LYS A 134 -5.40 -8.04 34.89
CA LYS A 134 -6.13 -7.69 33.66
C LYS A 134 -5.58 -8.29 32.35
N PRO A 135 -4.26 -8.48 32.16
CA PRO A 135 -3.68 -9.09 30.95
C PRO A 135 -4.10 -10.55 30.70
N VAL A 136 -4.50 -11.32 31.73
CA VAL A 136 -4.97 -12.71 31.52
C VAL A 136 -6.37 -12.73 30.90
N HIS A 137 -7.26 -11.86 31.39
CA HIS A 137 -8.58 -11.66 30.80
C HIS A 137 -8.46 -11.15 29.36
N PHE A 138 -7.65 -10.12 29.13
CA PHE A 138 -7.44 -9.58 27.78
C PHE A 138 -6.70 -10.54 26.85
N ARG A 139 -5.79 -11.40 27.34
CA ARG A 139 -5.21 -12.47 26.50
C ARG A 139 -6.24 -13.52 26.07
N ARG A 140 -7.23 -13.84 26.91
CA ARG A 140 -8.34 -14.74 26.53
C ARG A 140 -9.25 -14.08 25.50
N VAL A 141 -9.61 -12.80 25.71
CA VAL A 141 -10.37 -12.00 24.74
C VAL A 141 -9.60 -11.87 23.41
N GLY A 142 -8.28 -11.66 23.47
CA GLY A 142 -7.42 -11.59 22.29
C GLY A 142 -7.22 -12.91 21.57
N ALA A 143 -7.15 -14.04 22.30
CA ALA A 143 -7.13 -15.37 21.69
C ALA A 143 -8.44 -15.63 20.94
N ARG A 144 -9.59 -15.29 21.55
CA ARG A 144 -10.91 -15.37 20.92
C ARG A 144 -11.02 -14.47 19.68
N ALA A 145 -10.55 -13.22 19.76
CA ALA A 145 -10.52 -12.30 18.61
C ALA A 145 -9.51 -12.73 17.51
N ILE A 146 -8.50 -13.54 17.83
CA ILE A 146 -7.60 -14.14 16.83
C ILE A 146 -8.28 -15.34 16.16
N GLU A 147 -8.99 -16.17 16.91
CA GLU A 147 -9.80 -17.28 16.37
C GLU A 147 -10.93 -16.76 15.48
N GLU A 148 -11.69 -15.77 15.94
CA GLU A 148 -12.76 -15.13 15.16
C GLU A 148 -12.20 -14.47 13.88
N ARG A 149 -10.97 -13.92 13.91
CA ARG A 149 -10.28 -13.42 12.72
C ARG A 149 -9.85 -14.52 11.75
N LYS A 150 -9.41 -15.68 12.24
CA LYS A 150 -9.09 -16.82 11.38
C LYS A 150 -10.35 -17.33 10.69
N ALA A 151 -11.43 -17.49 11.45
CA ALA A 151 -12.74 -17.88 10.93
C ALA A 151 -13.26 -16.87 9.87
N TRP A 152 -13.13 -15.56 10.12
CA TRP A 152 -13.50 -14.53 9.14
C TRP A 152 -12.61 -14.51 7.89
N GLY A 153 -11.30 -14.71 8.05
CA GLY A 153 -10.37 -14.80 6.93
C GLY A 153 -10.62 -16.02 6.05
N GLU A 154 -10.96 -17.16 6.67
CA GLU A 154 -11.40 -18.37 5.98
C GLU A 154 -12.73 -18.11 5.25
N LEU A 155 -13.71 -17.50 5.90
CA LEU A 155 -14.99 -17.13 5.27
C LEU A 155 -14.80 -16.20 4.06
N GLN A 156 -13.98 -15.14 4.18
CA GLN A 156 -13.67 -14.23 3.05
C GLN A 156 -12.98 -14.96 1.89
N LEU A 157 -12.10 -15.92 2.18
CA LEU A 157 -11.43 -16.73 1.18
C LEU A 157 -12.40 -17.67 0.46
N HIS A 158 -13.31 -18.31 1.20
CA HIS A 158 -14.40 -19.13 0.67
C HIS A 158 -15.34 -18.32 -0.24
N TYR A 159 -15.73 -17.11 0.18
CA TYR A 159 -16.56 -16.23 -0.65
C TYR A 159 -15.83 -15.74 -1.91
N ARG A 160 -14.54 -15.40 -1.80
CA ARG A 160 -13.72 -15.03 -2.96
C ARG A 160 -13.67 -16.16 -3.98
N TRP A 161 -13.44 -17.40 -3.53
CA TRP A 161 -13.41 -18.57 -4.41
C TRP A 161 -14.78 -18.89 -5.03
N ALA A 162 -15.88 -18.69 -4.29
CA ALA A 162 -17.24 -18.80 -4.83
C ALA A 162 -17.52 -17.72 -5.90
N ALA A 163 -17.11 -16.48 -5.66
CA ALA A 163 -17.31 -15.36 -6.59
C ALA A 163 -16.42 -15.47 -7.85
N GLU A 164 -15.26 -16.12 -7.75
CA GLU A 164 -14.33 -16.38 -8.86
C GLU A 164 -14.66 -17.69 -9.61
N GLY A 165 -15.63 -18.48 -9.15
CA GLY A 165 -16.02 -19.76 -9.77
C GLY A 165 -15.00 -20.89 -9.57
N ILE A 166 -14.06 -20.74 -8.65
CA ILE A 166 -12.98 -21.69 -8.35
C ILE A 166 -13.34 -22.48 -7.09
N TYR A 167 -14.51 -23.13 -7.08
CA TYR A 167 -14.91 -23.98 -5.96
C TYR A 167 -14.45 -25.42 -6.24
N PRO A 168 -13.52 -26.01 -5.46
CA PRO A 168 -13.13 -27.40 -5.67
C PRO A 168 -14.32 -28.31 -5.29
N ALA A 169 -14.71 -29.20 -6.20
CA ALA A 169 -15.89 -30.08 -6.07
C ALA A 169 -15.95 -30.92 -4.78
N GLN A 170 -14.82 -31.08 -4.08
CA GLN A 170 -14.69 -31.84 -2.84
C GLN A 170 -15.23 -31.14 -1.58
N TRP A 171 -15.63 -29.86 -1.64
CA TRP A 171 -16.01 -29.06 -0.46
C TRP A 171 -17.53 -28.82 -0.30
N GLY A 172 -18.36 -29.48 -1.10
CA GLY A 172 -19.81 -29.27 -1.09
C GLY A 172 -20.23 -27.91 -1.65
N SER A 173 -21.54 -27.72 -1.82
CA SER A 173 -22.11 -26.45 -2.28
C SER A 173 -21.81 -25.31 -1.29
N PRO A 174 -21.49 -24.09 -1.75
CA PRO A 174 -21.34 -22.95 -0.85
C PRO A 174 -22.64 -22.69 -0.08
N PRO A 175 -22.57 -22.21 1.18
CA PRO A 175 -23.75 -21.65 1.84
C PRO A 175 -24.27 -20.48 0.99
N GLY A 176 -25.51 -20.58 0.49
CA GLY A 176 -26.11 -19.63 -0.44
C GLY A 176 -26.26 -20.10 -1.89
N SER A 177 -26.18 -21.41 -2.17
CA SER A 177 -26.58 -21.96 -3.48
C SER A 177 -28.00 -21.51 -3.90
N PRO A 178 -28.27 -21.39 -5.21
CA PRO A 178 -29.57 -20.93 -5.72
C PRO A 178 -30.67 -21.90 -5.30
N GLY A 179 -31.41 -21.54 -4.26
CA GLY A 179 -32.43 -22.39 -3.64
C GLY A 179 -32.69 -22.08 -2.17
N THR A 180 -31.73 -21.49 -1.44
CA THR A 180 -31.96 -20.98 -0.09
C THR A 180 -32.12 -19.46 -0.11
N HIS A 181 -33.30 -18.97 0.25
CA HIS A 181 -33.59 -17.55 0.52
C HIS A 181 -32.86 -17.05 1.80
N GLU A 182 -31.59 -17.38 1.97
CA GLU A 182 -30.77 -16.82 3.03
C GLU A 182 -30.16 -15.50 2.55
N ARG A 183 -30.54 -14.42 3.25
CA ARG A 183 -30.15 -13.03 2.98
C ARG A 183 -28.65 -12.91 2.66
N ASN A 184 -28.34 -12.09 1.67
CA ASN A 184 -26.99 -11.63 1.36
C ASN A 184 -26.24 -11.24 2.65
N PRO A 185 -25.13 -11.90 3.01
CA PRO A 185 -24.40 -11.61 4.26
C PRO A 185 -23.71 -10.26 4.27
N PHE A 186 -23.70 -9.54 3.14
CA PHE A 186 -23.22 -8.16 3.03
C PHE A 186 -24.34 -7.11 3.13
N GLU A 187 -25.61 -7.53 3.23
CA GLU A 187 -26.75 -6.66 3.54
C GLU A 187 -27.23 -6.95 4.97
N ARG A 188 -26.47 -6.50 5.97
CA ARG A 188 -27.01 -6.43 7.34
C ARG A 188 -26.61 -5.11 7.99
N ALA A 189 -27.61 -4.39 8.49
CA ALA A 189 -27.44 -3.29 9.45
C ALA A 189 -26.64 -3.70 10.71
N ASP A 190 -26.44 -5.00 10.94
CA ASP A 190 -25.64 -5.57 12.02
C ASP A 190 -24.12 -5.48 11.80
N GLN A 191 -23.64 -5.08 10.62
CA GLN A 191 -22.20 -5.03 10.31
C GLN A 191 -21.47 -3.90 11.05
N ASP A 192 -22.14 -2.77 11.26
CA ASP A 192 -21.60 -1.66 12.05
C ASP A 192 -21.52 -2.02 13.54
N LEU A 193 -22.46 -2.84 14.02
CA LEU A 193 -22.44 -3.37 15.39
C LEU A 193 -21.27 -4.33 15.61
N LEU A 194 -21.03 -5.25 14.66
CA LEU A 194 -19.88 -6.16 14.72
C LEU A 194 -18.54 -5.42 14.62
N ASP A 195 -18.46 -4.33 13.84
CA ASP A 195 -17.27 -3.48 13.77
C ASP A 195 -17.04 -2.76 15.10
N ALA A 196 -18.09 -2.22 15.72
CA ALA A 196 -17.99 -1.59 17.04
C ALA A 196 -17.54 -2.59 18.13
N GLU A 197 -18.09 -3.81 18.13
CA GLU A 197 -17.67 -4.88 19.05
C GLU A 197 -16.20 -5.28 18.83
N ALA A 198 -15.77 -5.41 17.59
CA ALA A 198 -14.38 -5.72 17.25
C ALA A 198 -13.43 -4.59 17.68
N GLU A 199 -13.81 -3.32 17.49
CA GLU A 199 -13.03 -2.17 17.95
C GLU A 199 -12.87 -2.19 19.48
N VAL A 200 -13.97 -2.42 20.23
CA VAL A 200 -13.95 -2.54 21.69
C VAL A 200 -13.06 -3.71 22.15
N ALA A 201 -13.14 -4.86 21.48
CA ALA A 201 -12.31 -6.02 21.79
C ALA A 201 -10.81 -5.80 21.46
N GLU A 202 -10.50 -4.99 20.46
CA GLU A 202 -9.13 -4.67 20.06
C GLU A 202 -8.45 -3.61 20.94
N GLN A 203 -9.21 -2.68 21.54
CA GLN A 203 -8.69 -1.61 22.41
C GLN A 203 -7.68 -2.10 23.47
N PRO A 204 -7.96 -3.14 24.28
CA PRO A 204 -7.04 -3.58 25.33
C PRO A 204 -5.79 -4.31 24.81
N LEU A 205 -5.82 -4.78 23.56
CA LEU A 205 -4.72 -5.51 22.92
C LEU A 205 -3.84 -4.59 22.09
N CYS A 206 -4.34 -3.41 21.80
CA CYS A 206 -3.71 -2.46 20.93
C CYS A 206 -2.45 -1.88 21.58
N GLY A 207 -1.30 -2.05 20.93
CA GLY A 207 -0.05 -1.41 21.34
C GLY A 207 0.73 -2.10 22.47
N ILE A 208 0.26 -3.25 23.00
CA ILE A 208 0.89 -3.97 24.13
C ILE A 208 2.33 -4.43 23.85
N ALA A 209 2.71 -4.55 22.57
CA ALA A 209 4.01 -5.03 22.12
C ALA A 209 4.86 -3.91 21.49
N ARG A 210 4.47 -2.63 21.58
CA ARG A 210 5.23 -1.50 21.01
C ARG A 210 6.69 -1.44 21.47
N HIS A 211 6.97 -1.90 22.68
CA HIS A 211 8.33 -2.01 23.23
C HIS A 211 9.24 -2.97 22.43
N LYS A 212 8.68 -3.83 21.57
CA LYS A 212 9.42 -4.72 20.67
C LYS A 212 9.65 -4.14 19.28
N ARG A 213 9.09 -2.96 18.98
CA ARG A 213 9.15 -2.36 17.64
C ARG A 213 10.56 -1.88 17.31
N LEU A 214 11.07 -2.30 16.17
CA LEU A 214 12.38 -1.94 15.64
C LEU A 214 12.24 -1.32 14.25
N CYS A 215 12.97 -0.24 13.99
CA CYS A 215 13.06 0.33 12.65
C CYS A 215 13.87 -0.60 11.73
N ASN A 216 13.71 -0.40 10.43
CA ASN A 216 14.34 -1.19 9.39
C ASN A 216 15.87 -1.20 9.53
N ASN A 217 16.50 -0.08 9.91
CA ASN A 217 17.93 -0.05 10.17
C ASN A 217 18.36 -0.93 11.36
N CYS A 218 17.66 -0.83 12.50
CA CYS A 218 17.95 -1.69 13.65
C CYS A 218 17.70 -3.18 13.35
N ARG A 219 16.69 -3.50 12.52
CA ARG A 219 16.44 -4.87 12.07
C ARG A 219 17.57 -5.38 11.20
N MET A 220 18.05 -4.55 10.27
CA MET A 220 19.18 -4.87 9.39
C MET A 220 20.46 -5.12 10.18
N LEU A 221 20.84 -4.22 11.09
CA LEU A 221 22.05 -4.37 11.92
C LEU A 221 22.02 -5.61 12.82
N ARG A 222 20.83 -6.09 13.18
CA ARG A 222 20.63 -7.30 13.99
C ARG A 222 20.51 -8.58 13.16
N GLY A 223 20.64 -8.50 11.83
CA GLY A 223 20.46 -9.67 10.95
C GLY A 223 19.03 -10.20 10.91
N LEU A 224 18.02 -9.38 11.27
CA LEU A 224 16.61 -9.82 11.31
C LEU A 224 15.96 -9.96 9.93
N PHE A 225 16.72 -9.71 8.86
CA PHE A 225 16.30 -9.90 7.47
C PHE A 225 16.99 -11.09 6.78
N LEU A 226 17.80 -11.88 7.50
CA LEU A 226 18.53 -13.02 6.95
C LEU A 226 17.64 -14.16 6.43
N ARG A 227 16.35 -14.17 6.80
CA ARG A 227 15.37 -15.16 6.34
C ARG A 227 14.18 -14.44 5.72
N PRO A 228 13.85 -14.68 4.43
CA PRO A 228 12.66 -14.12 3.81
C PRO A 228 11.41 -14.42 4.64
N THR A 229 10.48 -13.48 4.68
CA THR A 229 9.17 -13.69 5.29
C THR A 229 8.09 -13.04 4.42
N SER A 230 6.82 -13.26 4.75
CA SER A 230 5.72 -12.52 4.11
C SER A 230 5.80 -10.99 4.28
N SER A 231 6.69 -10.46 5.13
CA SER A 231 6.88 -9.04 5.39
C SER A 231 8.09 -8.40 4.68
N HIS A 232 9.04 -9.23 4.20
CA HIS A 232 10.25 -8.75 3.54
C HIS A 232 10.88 -9.85 2.70
N TYR A 233 11.48 -9.43 1.59
CA TYR A 233 12.09 -10.32 0.61
C TYR A 233 13.61 -10.17 0.67
N ALA A 234 14.32 -11.29 0.68
CA ALA A 234 15.76 -11.30 0.42
C ALA A 234 15.93 -11.43 -1.10
N ASN A 235 16.39 -10.37 -1.76
CA ASN A 235 16.71 -10.47 -3.18
C ASN A 235 18.06 -11.18 -3.30
N GLY A 236 18.07 -12.38 -3.89
CA GLY A 236 19.24 -13.26 -3.97
C GLY A 236 20.49 -12.69 -4.68
N HIS A 237 20.42 -11.46 -5.20
CA HIS A 237 21.52 -10.79 -5.90
C HIS A 237 22.28 -9.72 -5.09
N HIS A 238 21.76 -9.21 -3.97
CA HIS A 238 22.36 -8.01 -3.33
C HIS A 238 22.49 -8.00 -1.80
N ASP A 239 22.16 -9.06 -1.06
CA ASP A 239 22.17 -9.08 0.43
C ASP A 239 21.36 -7.94 1.11
N ILE A 240 20.62 -7.16 0.32
CA ILE A 240 19.94 -5.95 0.75
C ILE A 240 18.46 -6.27 0.95
N PRO A 241 17.89 -5.96 2.14
CA PRO A 241 16.51 -6.28 2.46
C PRO A 241 15.51 -5.38 1.72
N ILE A 242 14.47 -5.99 1.16
CA ILE A 242 13.30 -5.29 0.63
C ILE A 242 12.14 -5.44 1.61
N VAL A 243 11.63 -4.34 2.13
CA VAL A 243 10.61 -4.32 3.20
C VAL A 243 9.33 -3.65 2.69
N LYS A 244 8.17 -4.15 3.13
CA LYS A 244 6.87 -3.54 2.80
C LYS A 244 6.75 -2.13 3.39
N SER A 245 6.29 -1.20 2.55
CA SER A 245 6.07 0.22 2.87
C SER A 245 4.57 0.55 2.82
N ARG A 246 4.24 1.82 2.59
CA ARG A 246 2.88 2.34 2.52
C ARG A 246 2.13 1.73 1.34
N ARG A 247 0.80 1.79 1.43
CA ARG A 247 -0.11 1.31 0.40
C ARG A 247 -0.76 2.51 -0.28
N LEU A 248 -0.58 2.65 -1.59
CA LEU A 248 -1.14 3.76 -2.36
C LEU A 248 -2.16 3.26 -3.37
N ARG A 249 -3.13 4.11 -3.72
CA ARG A 249 -3.96 3.89 -4.89
C ARG A 249 -3.18 4.36 -6.11
N CYS A 250 -2.76 3.42 -6.95
CA CYS A 250 -2.08 3.72 -8.20
C CYS A 250 -3.02 3.34 -9.34
N PRO A 251 -3.56 4.31 -10.11
CA PRO A 251 -4.43 3.99 -11.23
C PRO A 251 -3.66 3.22 -12.31
N ASP A 252 -2.39 3.55 -12.51
CA ASP A 252 -1.56 3.00 -13.58
C ASP A 252 -0.12 2.69 -13.10
N THR A 253 0.62 1.94 -13.91
CA THR A 253 2.00 1.54 -13.62
C THR A 253 2.93 2.74 -13.46
N ILE A 254 2.74 3.81 -14.24
CA ILE A 254 3.59 4.99 -14.14
C ILE A 254 3.37 5.72 -12.80
N SER A 255 2.13 5.81 -12.32
CA SER A 255 1.80 6.38 -11.00
C SER A 255 2.32 5.53 -9.85
N ARG A 256 2.42 4.21 -10.02
CA ARG A 256 3.10 3.32 -9.07
C ARG A 256 4.61 3.54 -9.02
N CYS A 257 5.21 3.79 -10.18
CA CYS A 257 6.65 3.99 -10.33
C CYS A 257 7.10 5.41 -9.99
N PHE A 258 6.21 6.39 -10.15
CA PHE A 258 6.43 7.79 -9.86
C PHE A 258 5.25 8.38 -9.06
N PRO A 259 5.01 7.91 -7.82
CA PRO A 259 3.91 8.39 -6.99
C PRO A 259 4.00 9.90 -6.75
N GLY A 260 2.93 10.62 -7.11
CA GLY A 260 2.84 12.07 -7.00
C GLY A 260 3.47 12.87 -8.15
N LEU A 261 3.93 12.21 -9.22
CA LEU A 261 4.43 12.88 -10.43
C LEU A 261 3.30 13.53 -11.24
N PHE A 262 2.18 12.83 -11.34
CA PHE A 262 0.97 13.29 -12.01
C PHE A 262 -0.17 13.31 -11.01
N ASP A 263 -1.05 14.29 -11.13
CA ASP A 263 -2.23 14.38 -10.29
C ASP A 263 -3.10 13.13 -10.48
N PRO A 264 -3.56 12.50 -9.38
CA PRO A 264 -4.45 11.35 -9.47
C PRO A 264 -5.78 11.79 -10.09
N LEU A 265 -6.36 10.93 -10.92
CA LEU A 265 -7.73 11.14 -11.37
C LEU A 265 -8.70 10.88 -10.21
N PRO A 266 -9.72 11.72 -10.03
CA PRO A 266 -10.85 11.42 -9.16
C PRO A 266 -11.49 10.05 -9.47
N ASP A 267 -12.03 9.39 -8.46
CA ASP A 267 -12.60 8.04 -8.58
C ASP A 267 -13.75 7.94 -9.60
N ASP A 268 -14.53 9.01 -9.74
CA ASP A 268 -15.63 9.14 -10.69
C ASP A 268 -15.16 9.36 -12.13
N GLN A 269 -13.87 9.68 -12.32
CA GLN A 269 -13.24 9.84 -13.62
C GLN A 269 -12.43 8.60 -14.05
N LEU A 270 -12.38 7.56 -13.20
CA LEU A 270 -11.66 6.31 -13.50
C LEU A 270 -12.65 5.24 -14.01
N PRO A 271 -12.37 4.58 -15.16
CA PRO A 271 -13.15 3.44 -15.60
C PRO A 271 -13.18 2.33 -14.55
N ARG A 272 -14.32 1.63 -14.38
CA ARG A 272 -14.42 0.48 -13.47
C ARG A 272 -13.47 -0.64 -13.86
N LEU A 273 -13.27 -0.85 -15.17
CA LEU A 273 -12.30 -1.81 -15.71
C LEU A 273 -10.83 -1.39 -15.45
N PHE A 274 -10.54 -0.13 -15.08
CA PHE A 274 -9.21 0.30 -14.62
C PHE A 274 -8.84 -0.30 -13.27
N LYS A 275 -9.83 -0.75 -12.49
CA LYS A 275 -9.62 -1.38 -11.18
C LYS A 275 -9.27 -2.86 -11.27
N VAL A 276 -9.40 -3.48 -12.45
CA VAL A 276 -9.38 -4.95 -12.64
C VAL A 276 -8.02 -5.49 -13.11
N ASP A 277 -7.02 -4.65 -13.39
CA ASP A 277 -5.69 -5.14 -13.83
C ASP A 277 -4.97 -6.01 -12.77
N ARG A 278 -5.51 -6.13 -11.55
CA ARG A 278 -5.23 -7.24 -10.63
C ARG A 278 -6.27 -8.34 -10.77
N GLU A 279 -5.86 -9.48 -11.34
CA GLU A 279 -6.66 -10.72 -11.40
C GLU A 279 -7.25 -11.15 -10.03
N SER A 280 -6.70 -10.66 -8.90
CA SER A 280 -7.07 -11.07 -7.55
C SER A 280 -7.42 -9.91 -6.59
N GLY A 281 -7.78 -8.72 -7.06
CA GLY A 281 -8.02 -7.61 -6.13
C GLY A 281 -8.80 -6.42 -6.67
N LYS A 282 -10.13 -6.52 -6.70
CA LYS A 282 -11.01 -5.36 -6.65
C LYS A 282 -10.57 -4.44 -5.49
N ASP A 283 -10.41 -3.15 -5.76
CA ASP A 283 -10.12 -2.09 -4.78
C ASP A 283 -8.77 -2.18 -4.03
N SER A 284 -7.84 -3.02 -4.48
CA SER A 284 -6.62 -3.29 -3.70
C SER A 284 -5.52 -2.24 -3.91
N LEU A 285 -5.24 -1.46 -2.85
CA LEU A 285 -4.08 -0.57 -2.78
C LEU A 285 -2.78 -1.31 -3.18
N PHE A 286 -1.90 -0.63 -3.91
CA PHE A 286 -0.57 -1.12 -4.21
C PHE A 286 0.33 -0.99 -2.99
N THR A 287 0.85 -2.13 -2.52
CA THR A 287 1.90 -2.11 -1.50
C THR A 287 3.19 -1.65 -2.17
N LEU A 288 3.70 -0.50 -1.74
CA LEU A 288 5.05 -0.06 -2.08
C LEU A 288 6.05 -0.76 -1.18
N TYR A 289 7.33 -0.64 -1.52
CA TYR A 289 8.42 -1.30 -0.82
C TYR A 289 9.55 -0.31 -0.60
N THR A 290 10.30 -0.49 0.47
CA THR A 290 11.50 0.29 0.78
C THR A 290 12.71 -0.62 0.85
N THR A 291 13.87 -0.10 0.44
CA THR A 291 15.16 -0.78 0.48
C THR A 291 16.26 0.24 0.77
N PRO A 292 17.35 -0.12 1.47
CA PRO A 292 18.50 0.75 1.61
C PRO A 292 19.29 0.80 0.30
N CYS A 293 19.89 1.95 0.03
CA CYS A 293 20.80 2.14 -1.10
C CYS A 293 22.11 1.38 -0.88
N ALA A 294 22.57 0.62 -1.87
CA ALA A 294 23.84 -0.11 -1.79
C ALA A 294 25.07 0.80 -1.68
N SER A 295 24.95 2.08 -2.08
CA SER A 295 26.04 3.06 -2.01
C SER A 295 25.99 3.90 -0.73
N CYS A 296 24.85 4.54 -0.41
CA CYS A 296 24.75 5.45 0.74
C CYS A 296 24.01 4.87 1.95
N PHE A 297 23.48 3.65 1.87
CA PHE A 297 22.72 2.96 2.93
C PHE A 297 21.44 3.66 3.42
N VAL A 298 21.05 4.77 2.78
CA VAL A 298 19.80 5.47 3.05
C VAL A 298 18.62 4.62 2.55
N TRP A 299 17.63 4.43 3.42
CA TRP A 299 16.37 3.76 3.07
C TRP A 299 15.55 4.65 2.15
N GLN A 300 15.09 4.11 1.04
CA GLN A 300 14.19 4.81 0.11
C GLN A 300 13.12 3.84 -0.40
N GLU A 301 12.00 4.36 -0.88
CA GLU A 301 11.05 3.53 -1.63
C GLU A 301 11.72 2.96 -2.88
N ILE A 302 11.37 1.75 -3.31
CA ILE A 302 11.89 1.10 -4.53
C ILE A 302 11.68 1.98 -5.76
N ALA A 303 10.65 2.82 -5.79
CA ALA A 303 10.44 3.81 -6.84
C ALA A 303 11.59 4.84 -6.97
N GLY A 304 12.36 5.06 -5.89
CA GLY A 304 13.59 5.85 -5.88
C GLY A 304 14.83 5.10 -6.37
N PHE A 305 14.67 3.84 -6.72
CA PHE A 305 15.64 2.98 -7.39
C PHE A 305 15.11 2.69 -8.79
N ARG A 306 15.97 2.61 -9.79
CA ARG A 306 15.54 2.37 -11.18
C ARG A 306 15.01 0.93 -11.43
N ARG A 307 14.78 0.18 -10.35
CA ARG A 307 14.21 -1.17 -10.34
C ARG A 307 12.68 -1.10 -10.34
N PHE A 308 12.13 -0.88 -11.53
CA PHE A 308 10.68 -0.91 -11.70
C PHE A 308 10.19 -2.34 -11.96
N PRO A 309 9.16 -2.82 -11.25
CA PRO A 309 8.53 -4.09 -11.55
C PRO A 309 7.98 -4.11 -12.97
N SER A 310 7.90 -5.28 -13.60
CA SER A 310 7.11 -5.40 -14.83
C SER A 310 5.64 -5.12 -14.52
N THR A 311 4.83 -4.81 -15.54
CA THR A 311 3.42 -4.44 -15.38
C THR A 311 2.58 -5.50 -14.68
N SER A 312 2.99 -6.78 -14.74
CA SER A 312 2.34 -7.91 -14.08
C SER A 312 2.91 -8.25 -12.70
N ASP A 313 4.08 -7.71 -12.33
CA ASP A 313 4.77 -8.13 -11.12
C ASP A 313 4.36 -7.31 -9.90
N TRP A 314 3.59 -7.96 -9.03
CA TRP A 314 3.06 -7.36 -7.81
C TRP A 314 4.10 -7.28 -6.70
N THR A 315 5.10 -8.17 -6.72
CA THR A 315 6.20 -8.22 -5.75
C THR A 315 7.56 -8.00 -6.43
N PRO A 316 8.53 -7.39 -5.73
CA PRO A 316 9.89 -7.19 -6.24
C PRO A 316 10.67 -8.49 -6.51
N GLU A 317 10.16 -9.64 -6.06
CA GLU A 317 10.74 -10.96 -6.34
C GLU A 317 10.55 -11.37 -7.81
N HIS A 318 9.43 -10.96 -8.41
CA HIS A 318 9.10 -11.30 -9.79
C HIS A 318 9.60 -10.26 -10.78
N SER A 319 10.05 -9.08 -10.31
CA SER A 319 10.63 -8.07 -11.19
C SER A 319 11.87 -8.67 -11.87
N GLN A 320 11.68 -9.19 -13.08
CA GLN A 320 12.79 -9.38 -13.99
C GLN A 320 13.41 -7.99 -14.12
N ALA A 321 14.64 -7.83 -13.64
CA ALA A 321 15.42 -6.65 -13.97
C ALA A 321 15.37 -6.59 -15.49
N LEU A 322 14.73 -5.56 -16.06
CA LEU A 322 14.72 -5.42 -17.50
C LEU A 322 16.21 -5.38 -17.91
N PRO A 323 16.74 -6.39 -18.64
CA PRO A 323 18.12 -6.83 -18.44
C PRO A 323 19.21 -5.87 -18.91
N GLU A 324 18.87 -4.68 -19.44
CA GLU A 324 19.76 -3.99 -20.37
C GLU A 324 20.10 -2.53 -20.01
N HIS A 325 19.47 -1.89 -19.02
CA HIS A 325 19.62 -0.43 -18.86
C HIS A 325 20.27 0.07 -17.55
N ASP A 326 20.26 -0.70 -16.46
CA ASP A 326 20.73 -0.20 -15.16
C ASP A 326 22.17 -0.61 -14.79
N GLY A 327 22.77 -1.54 -15.54
CA GLY A 327 24.16 -1.97 -15.34
C GLY A 327 24.45 -2.37 -13.89
N PRO A 328 25.66 -2.12 -13.36
CA PRO A 328 26.05 -2.48 -12.00
C PRO A 328 25.41 -1.61 -10.89
N TRP A 329 24.53 -0.66 -11.23
CA TRP A 329 23.95 0.32 -10.29
C TRP A 329 22.50 0.05 -9.92
N SER A 330 22.00 -1.15 -10.19
CA SER A 330 20.60 -1.57 -9.91
C SER A 330 20.17 -1.41 -8.44
N GLY A 331 21.13 -1.34 -7.50
CA GLY A 331 20.90 -1.09 -6.07
C GLY A 331 21.17 0.34 -5.59
N TRP A 332 21.48 1.29 -6.48
CA TRP A 332 21.82 2.66 -6.11
C TRP A 332 20.59 3.57 -6.23
N CYS A 333 20.45 4.50 -5.28
CA CYS A 333 19.40 5.51 -5.34
C CYS A 333 19.71 6.58 -6.39
N ASN A 334 18.69 7.31 -6.83
CA ASN A 334 18.84 8.36 -7.85
C ASN A 334 19.88 9.43 -7.48
N HIS A 335 20.07 9.76 -6.19
CA HIS A 335 21.09 10.71 -5.74
C HIS A 335 22.52 10.18 -5.91
N CYS A 336 22.79 8.93 -5.51
CA CYS A 336 24.10 8.29 -5.70
C CYS A 336 24.44 8.18 -7.19
N ILE A 337 23.42 7.90 -8.01
CA ILE A 337 23.62 7.81 -9.44
C ILE A 337 23.85 9.20 -10.06
N LEU A 338 23.08 10.22 -9.66
CA LEU A 338 23.30 11.60 -10.10
C LEU A 338 24.76 12.02 -9.89
N HIS A 339 25.32 11.72 -8.71
CA HIS A 339 26.73 12.00 -8.41
C HIS A 339 27.70 11.21 -9.31
N LYS A 340 27.33 10.00 -9.73
CA LYS A 340 28.21 9.12 -10.52
C LYS A 340 28.23 9.44 -12.00
N ILE A 341 27.07 9.71 -12.61
CA ILE A 341 26.93 9.84 -14.07
C ILE A 341 26.49 11.24 -14.52
N GLY A 342 26.20 12.15 -13.58
CA GLY A 342 25.76 13.50 -13.87
C GLY A 342 24.26 13.60 -14.16
N ARG A 343 23.79 14.85 -14.26
CA ARG A 343 22.37 15.19 -14.40
C ARG A 343 21.79 14.76 -15.74
N GLU A 344 22.49 15.05 -16.84
CA GLU A 344 22.00 14.79 -18.21
C GLU A 344 21.78 13.30 -18.47
N GLU A 345 22.74 12.47 -18.08
CA GLU A 345 22.63 11.02 -18.26
C GLU A 345 21.55 10.42 -17.34
N LEU A 346 21.41 10.91 -16.11
CA LEU A 346 20.29 10.50 -15.24
C LEU A 346 18.94 10.89 -15.85
N ALA A 347 18.83 12.12 -16.39
CA ALA A 347 17.63 12.60 -17.09
C ALA A 347 17.25 11.69 -18.24
N HIS A 348 18.23 11.37 -19.11
CA HIS A 348 18.04 10.49 -20.25
C HIS A 348 17.48 9.13 -19.81
N ARG A 349 18.08 8.50 -18.79
CA ARG A 349 17.65 7.18 -18.29
C ARG A 349 16.26 7.19 -17.68
N LEU A 350 15.98 8.17 -16.81
CA LEU A 350 14.66 8.30 -16.18
C LEU A 350 13.57 8.48 -17.25
N ARG A 351 13.84 9.32 -18.26
CA ARG A 351 12.92 9.57 -19.36
C ARG A 351 12.68 8.35 -20.23
N CYS A 352 13.73 7.65 -20.65
CA CYS A 352 13.60 6.42 -21.43
C CYS A 352 12.73 5.41 -20.68
N LYS A 353 12.96 5.26 -19.38
CA LYS A 353 12.19 4.31 -18.55
C LYS A 353 10.73 4.75 -18.34
N ALA A 354 10.50 6.00 -17.98
CA ALA A 354 9.14 6.53 -17.82
C ALA A 354 8.35 6.47 -19.12
N THR A 355 9.00 6.69 -20.27
CA THR A 355 8.38 6.58 -21.60
C THR A 355 7.97 5.15 -21.91
N ILE A 356 8.80 4.15 -21.56
CA ILE A 356 8.45 2.73 -21.72
C ILE A 356 7.21 2.40 -20.88
N LEU A 357 7.19 2.82 -19.61
CA LEU A 357 6.06 2.59 -18.71
C LEU A 357 4.78 3.28 -19.21
N ALA A 358 4.88 4.54 -19.63
CA ALA A 358 3.76 5.30 -20.19
C ALA A 358 3.21 4.67 -21.47
N LYS A 359 4.08 4.15 -22.36
CA LYS A 359 3.67 3.41 -23.56
C LYS A 359 3.00 2.08 -23.24
N GLN A 360 3.45 1.38 -22.19
CA GLN A 360 2.77 0.19 -21.70
C GLN A 360 1.37 0.51 -21.17
N CYS A 361 1.24 1.55 -20.33
CA CYS A 361 -0.06 2.04 -19.87
C CYS A 361 -0.98 2.43 -21.04
N LEU A 362 -0.45 3.13 -22.05
CA LEU A 362 -1.19 3.46 -23.26
C LEU A 362 -1.70 2.21 -23.97
N ARG A 363 -0.85 1.19 -24.16
CA ARG A 363 -1.25 -0.08 -24.77
C ARG A 363 -2.36 -0.79 -24.00
N HIS A 364 -2.32 -0.77 -22.67
CA HIS A 364 -3.41 -1.32 -21.85
C HIS A 364 -4.72 -0.55 -22.01
N ILE A 365 -4.66 0.78 -22.14
CA ILE A 365 -5.84 1.60 -22.47
C ILE A 365 -6.34 1.29 -23.88
N GLU A 366 -5.45 1.15 -24.86
CA GLU A 366 -5.80 0.82 -26.24
C GLU A 366 -6.51 -0.53 -26.32
N CYS A 367 -5.97 -1.58 -25.69
CA CYS A 367 -6.62 -2.89 -25.64
C CYS A 367 -8.03 -2.83 -25.04
N ARG A 368 -8.27 -1.97 -24.03
CA ARG A 368 -9.60 -1.79 -23.44
C ARG A 368 -10.54 -1.01 -24.36
N LEU A 369 -10.04 -0.01 -25.07
CA LEU A 369 -10.83 0.68 -26.10
C LEU A 369 -11.23 -0.28 -27.22
N GLU A 370 -10.33 -1.17 -27.66
CA GLU A 370 -10.60 -2.18 -28.70
C GLU A 370 -11.58 -3.27 -28.24
N PHE A 371 -11.49 -3.67 -26.96
CA PHE A 371 -12.18 -4.83 -26.39
C PHE A 371 -13.66 -4.93 -26.78
N GLY A 372 -14.48 -3.92 -26.49
CA GLY A 372 -15.93 -4.00 -26.75
C GLY A 372 -16.32 -3.92 -28.23
N TRP A 373 -15.49 -3.32 -29.08
CA TRP A 373 -15.78 -3.28 -30.52
C TRP A 373 -15.76 -4.65 -31.18
N ARG A 374 -14.93 -5.56 -30.66
CA ARG A 374 -14.92 -6.95 -31.10
C ARG A 374 -16.25 -7.64 -30.82
N PHE A 375 -16.77 -7.52 -29.59
CA PHE A 375 -18.06 -8.12 -29.23
C PHE A 375 -19.20 -7.52 -30.04
N LEU A 376 -19.20 -6.21 -30.27
CA LEU A 376 -20.17 -5.58 -31.15
C LEU A 376 -20.11 -6.16 -32.58
N LEU A 377 -18.91 -6.36 -33.12
CA LEU A 377 -18.75 -6.96 -34.44
C LEU A 377 -19.32 -8.38 -34.48
N GLU A 378 -19.05 -9.18 -33.47
CA GLU A 378 -19.60 -10.54 -33.31
C GLU A 378 -21.13 -10.47 -33.21
N ASP A 379 -21.71 -9.71 -32.28
CA ASP A 379 -23.16 -9.62 -32.07
C ASP A 379 -23.94 -9.13 -33.32
N PHE A 380 -23.39 -8.18 -34.05
CA PHE A 380 -24.05 -7.62 -35.24
C PHE A 380 -23.82 -8.45 -36.51
N TYR A 381 -22.72 -9.19 -36.63
CA TYR A 381 -22.35 -9.88 -37.86
C TYR A 381 -22.05 -11.38 -37.71
N ASP A 382 -22.43 -12.00 -36.59
CA ASP A 382 -22.26 -13.44 -36.41
C ASP A 382 -22.87 -14.26 -37.55
N LYS A 383 -22.18 -15.34 -37.91
CA LYS A 383 -22.44 -16.13 -39.12
C LYS A 383 -23.59 -17.11 -38.94
N ASP A 384 -23.96 -17.42 -37.71
CA ASP A 384 -24.92 -18.49 -37.38
C ASP A 384 -26.40 -18.09 -37.48
N GLY A 385 -26.70 -17.09 -38.30
CA GLY A 385 -28.06 -16.89 -38.83
C GLY A 385 -28.95 -15.90 -38.08
N GLY A 386 -28.69 -15.61 -36.80
CA GLY A 386 -29.48 -14.74 -35.93
C GLY A 386 -28.88 -13.35 -35.61
N SER A 387 -27.89 -12.87 -36.37
CA SER A 387 -27.14 -11.67 -36.01
C SER A 387 -27.99 -10.39 -35.99
N LEU A 388 -27.73 -9.52 -35.01
CA LEU A 388 -28.48 -8.27 -34.82
C LEU A 388 -28.42 -7.36 -36.04
N GLY A 389 -27.37 -7.45 -36.86
CA GLY A 389 -27.24 -6.68 -38.08
C GLY A 389 -28.22 -7.08 -39.18
N LYS A 390 -28.77 -8.30 -39.16
CA LYS A 390 -29.87 -8.68 -40.06
C LYS A 390 -31.20 -8.09 -39.59
N LEU A 391 -31.42 -8.06 -38.27
CA LEU A 391 -32.64 -7.53 -37.65
C LEU A 391 -32.67 -6.00 -37.67
N HIS A 392 -31.51 -5.35 -37.53
CA HIS A 392 -31.34 -3.91 -37.44
C HIS A 392 -30.20 -3.41 -38.35
N PRO A 393 -30.36 -3.47 -39.69
CA PRO A 393 -29.30 -3.16 -40.65
C PRO A 393 -28.87 -1.69 -40.65
N SER A 394 -29.79 -0.76 -40.34
CA SER A 394 -29.47 0.67 -40.19
C SER A 394 -28.58 0.90 -38.98
N ALA A 395 -28.93 0.34 -37.81
CA ALA A 395 -28.12 0.43 -36.60
C ALA A 395 -26.74 -0.19 -36.79
N ALA A 396 -26.65 -1.36 -37.45
CA ALA A 396 -25.38 -2.00 -37.77
C ALA A 396 -24.46 -1.10 -38.62
N ARG A 397 -25.03 -0.45 -39.65
CA ARG A 397 -24.30 0.49 -40.50
C ARG A 397 -23.86 1.74 -39.73
N ASP A 398 -24.73 2.31 -38.90
CA ASP A 398 -24.40 3.52 -38.13
C ASP A 398 -23.32 3.26 -37.08
N ILE A 399 -23.35 2.09 -36.43
CA ILE A 399 -22.46 1.73 -35.34
C ILE A 399 -21.13 1.22 -35.90
N LEU A 400 -21.15 0.25 -36.82
CA LEU A 400 -19.95 -0.48 -37.28
C LEU A 400 -19.52 -0.15 -38.71
N GLY A 401 -20.40 0.46 -39.52
CA GLY A 401 -20.16 0.71 -40.93
C GLY A 401 -18.94 1.62 -41.17
N GLY A 402 -18.05 1.16 -42.05
CA GLY A 402 -16.82 1.88 -42.43
C GLY A 402 -15.69 1.84 -41.40
N LEU A 403 -15.87 1.17 -40.25
CA LEU A 403 -14.78 0.95 -39.31
C LEU A 403 -13.78 -0.06 -39.89
N GLY A 404 -12.48 0.29 -39.85
CA GLY A 404 -11.43 -0.64 -40.21
C GLY A 404 -11.15 -1.59 -39.06
N PHE A 405 -11.11 -2.90 -39.31
CA PHE A 405 -10.71 -3.90 -38.32
C PHE A 405 -9.39 -4.55 -38.72
N ARG A 406 -8.52 -4.79 -37.74
CA ARG A 406 -7.29 -5.59 -37.89
C ARG A 406 -7.59 -7.00 -37.41
N VAL A 407 -7.24 -7.98 -38.23
CA VAL A 407 -7.30 -9.40 -37.85
C VAL A 407 -6.13 -9.67 -36.90
N ASN A 408 -6.42 -10.03 -35.64
CA ASN A 408 -5.43 -10.49 -34.68
C ASN A 408 -5.63 -11.97 -34.41
N ASN A 409 -4.68 -12.80 -34.84
CA ASN A 409 -4.76 -14.27 -34.74
C ASN A 409 -4.96 -14.81 -33.32
N ARG A 410 -4.69 -14.02 -32.26
CA ARG A 410 -4.88 -14.43 -30.87
C ARG A 410 -6.12 -13.83 -30.19
N LEU A 411 -6.62 -12.70 -30.68
CA LEU A 411 -7.65 -11.91 -29.98
C LEU A 411 -8.86 -11.55 -30.85
N GLY A 412 -8.93 -11.98 -32.11
CA GLY A 412 -10.03 -11.69 -33.02
C GLY A 412 -9.87 -10.36 -33.77
N ASN A 413 -10.97 -9.80 -34.25
CA ASN A 413 -10.97 -8.57 -35.04
C ASN A 413 -11.00 -7.34 -34.11
N ASN A 414 -9.92 -6.55 -34.11
CA ASN A 414 -9.85 -5.32 -33.30
C ASN A 414 -10.04 -4.09 -34.18
N VAL A 415 -10.77 -3.09 -33.70
CA VAL A 415 -10.94 -1.83 -34.44
C VAL A 415 -9.59 -1.11 -34.55
N LYS A 416 -9.27 -0.63 -35.76
CA LYS A 416 -8.12 0.25 -35.99
C LYS A 416 -8.53 1.66 -35.63
N PHE A 417 -7.78 2.29 -34.72
CA PHE A 417 -7.96 3.70 -34.41
C PHE A 417 -6.65 4.43 -34.20
N ASP A 418 -6.75 5.75 -34.20
CA ASP A 418 -5.75 6.68 -33.74
C ASP A 418 -6.41 7.85 -32.99
N ARG A 419 -5.62 8.88 -32.65
CA ARG A 419 -6.11 10.08 -31.96
C ARG A 419 -7.28 10.75 -32.69
N THR A 420 -7.25 10.77 -34.03
CA THR A 420 -8.26 11.45 -34.86
C THR A 420 -9.56 10.66 -34.97
N SER A 421 -9.49 9.35 -34.72
CA SER A 421 -10.63 8.43 -34.76
C SER A 421 -11.55 8.56 -33.53
N MET A 422 -11.06 9.11 -32.41
CA MET A 422 -11.79 9.11 -31.12
C MET A 422 -13.17 9.78 -31.15
N PRO A 423 -13.37 10.96 -31.77
CA PRO A 423 -14.70 11.58 -31.86
C PRO A 423 -15.71 10.70 -32.60
N ASP A 424 -15.27 10.01 -33.66
CA ASP A 424 -16.10 9.10 -34.45
C ASP A 424 -16.51 7.86 -33.64
N LEU A 425 -15.56 7.24 -32.93
CA LEU A 425 -15.82 6.10 -32.04
C LEU A 425 -16.77 6.46 -30.90
N LEU A 426 -16.57 7.62 -30.26
CA LEU A 426 -17.50 8.12 -29.22
C LEU A 426 -18.91 8.31 -29.76
N ARG A 427 -19.06 8.93 -30.95
CA ARG A 427 -20.35 9.08 -31.61
C ARG A 427 -21.03 7.73 -31.81
N ARG A 428 -20.28 6.72 -32.25
CA ARG A 428 -20.78 5.36 -32.52
C ARG A 428 -21.16 4.61 -31.24
N VAL A 429 -20.39 4.72 -30.15
CA VAL A 429 -20.78 4.14 -28.86
C VAL A 429 -22.05 4.79 -28.31
N ARG A 430 -22.19 6.12 -28.43
CA ARG A 430 -23.43 6.81 -28.05
C ARG A 430 -24.61 6.34 -28.89
N ARG A 431 -24.42 6.15 -30.21
CA ARG A 431 -25.44 5.57 -31.10
C ARG A 431 -25.81 4.15 -30.68
N PHE A 432 -24.83 3.33 -30.29
CA PHE A 432 -25.05 1.98 -29.77
C PHE A 432 -25.86 1.98 -28.46
N ARG A 433 -25.51 2.82 -27.49
CA ARG A 433 -26.30 2.99 -26.26
C ARG A 433 -27.74 3.40 -26.58
N LYS A 434 -27.93 4.37 -27.49
CA LYS A 434 -29.26 4.79 -27.95
C LYS A 434 -30.03 3.64 -28.62
N PHE A 435 -29.35 2.79 -29.40
CA PHE A 435 -29.94 1.59 -29.99
C PHE A 435 -30.43 0.64 -28.90
N LEU A 436 -29.59 0.34 -27.90
CA LEU A 436 -29.97 -0.54 -26.79
C LEU A 436 -31.19 -0.04 -26.01
N ASP A 437 -31.29 1.26 -25.78
CA ASP A 437 -32.35 1.83 -24.94
C ASP A 437 -33.67 2.06 -25.70
N ASN A 438 -33.64 2.26 -27.02
CA ASN A 438 -34.83 2.69 -27.79
C ASN A 438 -35.24 1.76 -28.93
N GLU A 439 -34.33 0.96 -29.46
CA GLU A 439 -34.54 0.17 -30.69
C GLU A 439 -34.40 -1.33 -30.45
N ALA A 440 -33.52 -1.74 -29.53
CA ALA A 440 -33.37 -3.12 -29.13
C ALA A 440 -34.52 -3.53 -28.20
N GLY A 441 -34.99 -4.77 -28.34
CA GLY A 441 -35.92 -5.36 -27.37
C GLY A 441 -35.26 -5.51 -25.98
N PRO A 442 -36.03 -5.48 -24.88
CA PRO A 442 -35.47 -5.60 -23.52
C PRO A 442 -34.57 -6.83 -23.31
N SER A 443 -34.91 -7.97 -23.94
CA SER A 443 -34.13 -9.20 -23.89
C SER A 443 -32.77 -9.07 -24.57
N VAL A 444 -32.68 -8.35 -25.69
CA VAL A 444 -31.43 -8.08 -26.40
C VAL A 444 -30.52 -7.21 -25.53
N ARG A 445 -31.07 -6.15 -24.93
CA ARG A 445 -30.33 -5.29 -24.02
C ARG A 445 -29.80 -6.07 -22.82
N GLU A 446 -30.63 -6.90 -22.19
CA GLU A 446 -30.23 -7.72 -21.05
C GLU A 446 -29.13 -8.74 -21.43
N ASN A 447 -29.23 -9.39 -22.59
CA ASN A 447 -28.21 -10.33 -23.06
C ASN A 447 -26.88 -9.66 -23.43
N MET A 448 -26.92 -8.50 -24.09
CA MET A 448 -25.71 -7.79 -24.51
C MET A 448 -25.02 -7.10 -23.32
N MET A 449 -25.78 -6.55 -22.38
CA MET A 449 -25.24 -5.78 -21.24
C MET A 449 -24.87 -6.67 -20.05
N GLN A 450 -24.31 -7.85 -20.32
CA GLN A 450 -23.79 -8.74 -19.28
C GLN A 450 -22.34 -8.42 -18.90
N SER A 451 -22.03 -8.61 -17.62
CA SER A 451 -20.67 -8.64 -17.08
C SER A 451 -19.76 -7.47 -17.52
N TRP A 452 -18.62 -7.76 -18.15
CA TRP A 452 -17.57 -6.81 -18.51
C TRP A 452 -17.92 -5.92 -19.71
N PHE A 453 -18.78 -6.38 -20.61
CA PHE A 453 -19.20 -5.59 -21.77
C PHE A 453 -20.03 -4.38 -21.34
N ARG A 454 -20.91 -4.54 -20.35
CA ARG A 454 -21.64 -3.42 -19.74
C ARG A 454 -20.69 -2.36 -19.17
N MET A 455 -19.68 -2.78 -18.41
CA MET A 455 -18.70 -1.84 -17.85
C MET A 455 -17.94 -1.11 -18.95
N TRP A 456 -17.53 -1.80 -20.02
CA TRP A 456 -16.91 -1.16 -21.18
C TRP A 456 -17.86 -0.16 -21.85
N ALA A 457 -19.09 -0.59 -22.13
CA ALA A 457 -20.08 0.19 -22.85
C ALA A 457 -20.44 1.44 -22.09
N GLU A 458 -20.60 1.39 -20.75
CA GLU A 458 -20.92 2.51 -19.88
C GLU A 458 -19.70 3.42 -19.61
N ASP A 459 -18.49 2.86 -19.47
CA ASP A 459 -17.27 3.62 -19.14
C ASP A 459 -16.43 4.01 -20.38
N TYR A 460 -16.95 3.82 -21.59
CA TYR A 460 -16.17 4.05 -22.81
C TYR A 460 -15.59 5.48 -22.89
N GLU A 461 -16.38 6.48 -22.49
CA GLU A 461 -15.94 7.88 -22.47
C GLU A 461 -14.81 8.12 -21.46
N LEU A 462 -14.87 7.46 -20.29
CA LEU A 462 -13.81 7.50 -19.29
C LEU A 462 -12.53 6.84 -19.82
N ASN A 463 -12.65 5.73 -20.57
CA ASN A 463 -11.49 5.09 -21.20
C ASN A 463 -10.84 6.00 -22.25
N VAL A 464 -11.64 6.74 -23.03
CA VAL A 464 -11.14 7.73 -23.99
C VAL A 464 -10.48 8.90 -23.27
N ALA A 465 -11.04 9.38 -22.15
CA ALA A 465 -10.41 10.42 -21.33
C ALA A 465 -9.05 9.96 -20.78
N CYS A 466 -8.96 8.72 -20.28
CA CYS A 466 -7.69 8.13 -19.86
C CYS A 466 -6.69 8.01 -21.02
N PHE A 467 -7.13 7.69 -22.23
CA PHE A 467 -6.28 7.63 -23.43
C PHE A 467 -5.63 8.98 -23.71
N PHE A 468 -6.42 10.06 -23.75
CA PHE A 468 -5.90 11.41 -23.96
C PHE A 468 -4.96 11.85 -22.82
N ARG A 469 -5.33 11.61 -21.56
CA ARG A 469 -4.44 11.87 -20.42
C ARG A 469 -3.10 11.14 -20.57
N GLN A 470 -3.12 9.90 -21.05
CA GLN A 470 -1.89 9.12 -21.22
C GLN A 470 -1.02 9.65 -22.36
N LEU A 471 -1.62 10.21 -23.42
CA LEU A 471 -0.90 10.94 -24.47
C LEU A 471 -0.28 12.23 -23.91
N ASP A 472 -1.01 13.00 -23.11
CA ASP A 472 -0.50 14.21 -22.47
C ASP A 472 0.66 13.90 -21.51
N ILE A 473 0.59 12.77 -20.80
CA ILE A 473 1.71 12.25 -20.00
C ILE A 473 2.93 11.99 -20.89
N LEU A 474 2.75 11.30 -22.03
CA LEU A 474 3.87 11.04 -22.96
C LEU A 474 4.49 12.34 -23.49
N GLU A 475 3.66 13.35 -23.77
CA GLU A 475 4.13 14.67 -24.18
C GLU A 475 4.90 15.37 -23.07
N LYS A 476 4.39 15.38 -21.83
CA LYS A 476 5.10 15.95 -20.66
C LYS A 476 6.45 15.26 -20.40
N LEU A 477 6.53 13.95 -20.63
CA LEU A 477 7.78 13.19 -20.50
C LEU A 477 8.82 13.55 -21.58
N SER A 478 8.46 14.33 -22.61
CA SER A 478 9.44 14.82 -23.58
C SER A 478 10.38 15.88 -22.99
N ASP A 479 9.93 16.60 -21.96
CA ASP A 479 10.76 17.52 -21.18
C ASP A 479 11.88 16.75 -20.45
N LYS A 480 13.12 17.18 -20.70
CA LYS A 480 14.32 16.52 -20.19
C LYS A 480 14.49 16.72 -18.69
N ASP A 481 14.07 17.85 -18.14
CA ASP A 481 14.34 18.20 -16.74
C ASP A 481 13.21 17.81 -15.80
N PHE A 482 11.97 17.71 -16.32
CA PHE A 482 10.76 17.39 -15.55
C PHE A 482 10.93 16.23 -14.56
N LEU A 483 11.45 15.08 -15.02
CA LEU A 483 11.62 13.90 -14.17
C LEU A 483 12.77 14.04 -13.17
N VAL A 484 13.89 14.65 -13.57
CA VAL A 484 15.03 14.80 -12.66
C VAL A 484 14.67 15.75 -11.52
N ASP A 485 14.01 16.85 -11.83
CA ASP A 485 13.59 17.80 -10.81
C ASP A 485 12.56 17.20 -9.86
N PHE A 486 11.62 16.41 -10.39
CA PHE A 486 10.72 15.64 -9.55
C PHE A 486 11.46 14.69 -8.60
N VAL A 487 12.38 13.87 -9.13
CA VAL A 487 13.06 12.83 -8.35
C VAL A 487 14.06 13.39 -7.35
N ILE A 488 14.77 14.47 -7.71
CA ILE A 488 15.86 15.03 -6.90
C ILE A 488 15.35 16.13 -5.98
N GLN A 489 14.54 17.08 -6.48
CA GLN A 489 14.10 18.23 -5.67
C GLN A 489 12.95 17.87 -4.74
N LYS A 490 11.94 17.13 -5.22
CA LYS A 490 10.83 16.70 -4.35
C LYS A 490 11.20 15.50 -3.48
N ALA A 491 12.25 14.77 -3.86
CA ALA A 491 12.76 13.58 -3.17
C ALA A 491 11.64 12.67 -2.60
N PRO A 492 10.59 12.33 -3.39
CA PRO A 492 9.35 11.73 -2.88
C PRO A 492 9.56 10.35 -2.26
N TYR A 493 10.73 9.75 -2.51
CA TYR A 493 11.14 8.42 -2.06
C TYR A 493 12.08 8.46 -0.85
N HIS A 494 12.57 9.64 -0.47
CA HIS A 494 13.58 9.76 0.56
C HIS A 494 12.99 9.53 1.94
N VAL A 495 13.45 8.49 2.62
CA VAL A 495 13.10 8.28 4.03
C VAL A 495 14.11 9.05 4.87
N SER A 496 13.78 10.29 5.20
CA SER A 496 14.63 11.15 6.02
C SER A 496 14.86 10.51 7.38
N LEU A 497 16.10 10.14 7.67
CA LEU A 497 16.57 10.07 9.05
C LEU A 497 16.69 11.50 9.55
N PRO A 498 16.25 11.82 10.79
CA PRO A 498 16.70 13.05 11.42
C PRO A 498 18.23 13.04 11.35
N GLN A 499 18.83 14.11 10.80
CA GLN A 499 20.29 14.22 10.83
C GLN A 499 20.74 13.99 12.26
N PRO A 500 21.74 13.11 12.49
CA PRO A 500 22.30 13.00 13.82
C PRO A 500 22.81 14.40 14.18
N SER A 501 22.33 14.96 15.29
CA SER A 501 23.07 16.03 15.97
C SER A 501 24.51 15.52 16.09
N MET A 502 25.50 16.34 15.70
CA MET A 502 26.92 15.97 15.53
C MET A 502 27.64 15.44 16.80
N ALA A 503 26.92 14.89 17.78
CA ALA A 503 27.41 14.40 19.06
C ALA A 503 27.14 12.89 19.30
N ALA A 504 26.81 12.08 18.28
CA ALA A 504 26.53 10.65 18.47
C ALA A 504 27.52 9.73 17.73
N ASN A 505 28.54 9.31 18.50
CA ASN A 505 29.40 8.12 18.45
C ASN A 505 29.90 7.55 17.09
N HIS A 506 31.23 7.54 16.97
CA HIS A 506 32.05 6.81 15.97
C HIS A 506 31.79 5.28 15.88
N ASP A 507 31.01 4.69 16.79
CA ASP A 507 30.81 3.24 16.88
C ASP A 507 29.80 2.67 15.86
N ASP A 508 28.81 3.46 15.41
CA ASP A 508 27.81 2.99 14.44
C ASP A 508 28.41 2.84 13.02
N GLU A 509 29.36 3.71 12.66
CA GLU A 509 30.09 3.63 11.39
C GLU A 509 31.08 2.45 11.39
N ALA A 510 31.70 2.16 12.54
CA ALA A 510 32.58 1.01 12.72
C ALA A 510 31.81 -0.32 12.67
N GLY A 511 30.56 -0.38 13.16
CA GLY A 511 29.69 -1.54 13.08
C GLY A 511 29.33 -1.92 11.64
N LEU A 512 28.95 -0.93 10.82
CA LEU A 512 28.70 -1.10 9.38
C LEU A 512 29.97 -1.52 8.64
N LYS A 513 31.12 -0.89 8.92
CA LYS A 513 32.42 -1.27 8.33
C LYS A 513 32.88 -2.68 8.74
N ARG A 514 32.59 -3.15 9.96
CA ARG A 514 32.92 -4.53 10.40
C ARG A 514 32.07 -5.61 9.74
N ILE A 515 30.80 -5.33 9.46
CA ILE A 515 29.95 -6.24 8.67
C ILE A 515 30.48 -6.35 7.24
N MET A 516 31.03 -5.25 6.69
CA MET A 516 31.66 -5.24 5.36
C MET A 516 33.03 -5.94 5.35
N ALA A 517 33.87 -5.75 6.37
CA ALA A 517 35.20 -6.35 6.45
C ALA A 517 35.19 -7.88 6.60
N ARG A 518 34.10 -8.46 7.15
CA ARG A 518 33.91 -9.92 7.19
C ARG A 518 33.45 -10.52 5.85
N ARG A 519 33.17 -9.71 4.83
CA ARG A 519 32.55 -10.16 3.56
C ARG A 519 33.38 -9.88 2.30
N THR A 520 34.57 -9.29 2.45
CA THR A 520 35.53 -9.03 1.35
C THR A 520 36.74 -9.97 1.37
N MET A 521 36.70 -11.09 2.11
CA MET A 521 37.66 -12.18 1.90
C MET A 521 37.12 -13.07 0.77
N PRO A 522 37.82 -13.20 -0.37
CA PRO A 522 37.49 -14.20 -1.37
C PRO A 522 37.90 -15.58 -0.85
N ASP A 523 37.00 -16.56 -0.97
CA ASP A 523 37.40 -17.96 -1.16
C ASP A 523 37.67 -18.19 -2.65
#